data_AF-A0A963TZL4-F1
#
_entry.id   AF-A0A963TZL4-F1
#
_cell.length_a   1.000
_cell.length_b   1.000
_cell.length_c   1.000
_cell.angle_alpha   90.00
_cell.angle_beta   90.00
_cell.angle_gamma   90.00
#
_symmetry.space_group_name_H-M   'P 1'
#
loop_
_entity.id
_entity.type
_entity.pdbx_description
1 polymer ?
#
loop_
_entity_poly.entity_id
_entity_poly.type
_entity_poly.pdbx_seq_one_letter_code
_entity_poly.pdbx_strand_id
1 'polypeptide(L)' 'MSFLSQVSFDDIVASLLVCLILRETFVLVLPDHVAGPGGWLVDTGEEEA' A
#
# COMPACT_ATOMS: atom_id res chain seq x y z
N MET A 1 10.56 27.11 -5.62
CA MET A 1 11.64 26.10 -5.70
C MET A 1 12.29 25.82 -4.33
N SER A 2 11.56 25.86 -3.20
CA SER A 2 12.16 25.58 -1.87
C SER A 2 11.71 24.27 -1.21
N PHE A 3 10.66 23.62 -1.72
CA PHE A 3 10.11 22.40 -1.11
C PHE A 3 11.01 21.18 -1.34
N LEU A 4 11.48 20.99 -2.57
CA LEU A 4 12.38 19.89 -2.93
C LEU A 4 13.75 19.97 -2.24
N SER A 5 14.14 21.14 -1.73
CA SER A 5 15.37 21.33 -0.95
C SER A 5 15.21 20.98 0.53
N GLN A 6 13.97 20.80 1.01
CA GLN A 6 13.69 20.40 2.39
C GLN A 6 13.59 18.89 2.54
N VAL A 7 13.34 18.17 1.44
CA VAL A 7 13.27 16.71 1.43
C VAL A 7 14.68 16.16 1.25
N SER A 8 15.19 15.49 2.27
CA SER A 8 16.47 14.79 2.19
C SER A 8 16.33 13.47 1.43
N PHE A 9 17.45 12.91 0.97
CA PHE A 9 17.45 11.58 0.37
C PHE A 9 16.95 10.51 1.36
N ASP A 10 17.32 10.64 2.62
CA ASP A 10 16.88 9.71 3.67
C ASP A 10 15.36 9.78 3.90
N ASP A 11 14.73 10.95 3.77
CA ASP A 11 13.26 11.07 3.83
C ASP A 11 12.56 10.29 2.72
N ILE A 12 13.16 10.28 1.52
CA ILE A 12 12.65 9.51 0.38
C ILE A 12 12.79 8.02 0.65
N VAL A 13 13.96 7.58 1.13
CA VAL A 13 14.21 6.18 1.48
C VAL A 13 13.29 5.72 2.62
N ALA A 14 13.12 6.52 3.65
CA ALA A 14 12.21 6.23 4.76
C ALA A 14 10.76 6.12 4.28
N SER A 15 10.32 7.02 3.40
CA SER A 15 8.97 6.96 2.81
C SER A 15 8.76 5.68 2.00
N LEU A 16 9.76 5.27 1.21
CA LEU A 16 9.73 4.01 0.48
C LEU A 16 9.62 2.82 1.43
N LEU A 17 10.43 2.78 2.50
CA LEU A 17 10.39 1.73 3.50
C LEU A 17 9.02 1.65 4.19
N VAL A 18 8.45 2.80 4.57
CA VAL A 18 7.10 2.88 5.14
C VAL A 18 6.05 2.31 4.17
N CYS A 19 6.13 2.65 2.89
CA CYS A 19 5.23 2.09 1.88
C CYS A 19 5.34 0.56 1.79
N LEU A 20 6.56 0.00 1.84
CA LEU A 20 6.76 -1.44 1.81
C LEU A 20 6.18 -2.13 3.05
N ILE A 21 6.38 -1.53 4.23
CA ILE A 21 5.83 -2.04 5.49
C ILE A 21 4.30 -2.01 5.45
N LEU A 22 3.70 -0.91 5.01
CA LEU A 22 2.24 -0.80 4.89
C LEU A 22 1.67 -1.82 3.90
N ARG A 23 2.32 -2.00 2.75
CA ARG A 23 1.93 -3.03 1.78
C ARG A 23 1.91 -4.41 2.43
N GLU A 24 2.99 -4.79 3.11
CA GLU A 24 3.08 -6.11 3.74
C GLU A 24 2.06 -6.27 4.87
N THR A 25 1.84 -5.21 5.64
CA THR A 25 0.81 -5.17 6.70
C THR A 25 -0.58 -5.41 6.12
N PHE A 26 -0.92 -4.78 5.00
CA PHE A 26 -2.21 -5.00 4.35
C PHE A 26 -2.35 -6.42 3.82
N VAL A 27 -1.30 -7.02 3.27
CA VAL A 27 -1.37 -8.43 2.84
C VAL A 27 -1.64 -9.38 4.00
N LEU A 28 -1.05 -9.14 5.16
CA LEU A 28 -1.14 -10.05 6.30
C LEU A 28 -2.35 -9.82 7.21
N VAL A 29 -2.81 -8.58 7.33
CA VAL A 29 -3.78 -8.17 8.36
C VAL A 29 -5.14 -7.85 7.75
N LEU A 30 -5.20 -7.45 6.49
CA LEU A 30 -6.45 -7.02 5.89
C LEU A 30 -7.36 -8.24 5.66
N PRO A 31 -8.59 -8.22 6.18
CA PRO A 31 -9.47 -9.38 6.10
C PRO A 31 -10.06 -9.54 4.69
N ASP A 32 -10.39 -10.78 4.30
CA ASP A 32 -10.85 -11.13 2.96
C ASP A 32 -12.12 -10.37 2.51
N HIS A 33 -13.02 -10.04 3.44
CA HIS A 33 -14.22 -9.23 3.11
C HIS A 33 -13.88 -7.78 2.73
N VAL A 34 -12.66 -7.31 3.02
CA VAL A 34 -12.15 -6.01 2.60
C VAL A 34 -11.26 -6.18 1.35
N ALA A 35 -10.33 -7.14 1.35
CA ALA A 35 -9.39 -7.36 0.25
C ALA A 35 -9.20 -8.86 -0.05
N GLY A 36 -10.16 -9.46 -0.73
CA GLY A 36 -10.24 -10.88 -1.10
C GLY A 36 -11.33 -11.11 -2.15
N PRO A 37 -11.72 -12.35 -2.46
CA PRO A 37 -12.78 -12.62 -3.42
C PRO A 37 -14.13 -12.04 -2.97
N GLY A 38 -14.68 -11.10 -3.74
CA GLY A 38 -15.86 -10.31 -3.37
C GLY A 38 -15.59 -9.23 -2.32
N GLY A 39 -14.33 -8.83 -2.13
CA GLY A 39 -13.92 -7.82 -1.15
C GLY A 39 -14.40 -6.40 -1.48
N TRP A 40 -14.77 -5.61 -0.46
CA TRP A 40 -15.30 -4.25 -0.67
C TRP A 40 -14.27 -3.25 -1.23
N LEU A 41 -13.01 -3.33 -0.79
CA LEU A 41 -11.96 -2.38 -1.16
C LEU A 41 -11.16 -2.89 -2.37
N VAL A 42 -10.73 -4.14 -2.33
CA VAL A 42 -10.02 -4.80 -3.43
C VAL A 42 -10.65 -6.17 -3.65
N ASP A 43 -11.37 -6.31 -4.76
CA ASP A 43 -11.89 -7.60 -5.17
C ASP A 43 -10.79 -8.38 -5.92
N THR A 44 -10.44 -9.54 -5.40
CA THR A 44 -9.48 -10.46 -6.03
C THR A 44 -10.14 -11.72 -6.57
N GLY A 45 -11.48 -11.75 -6.64
CA GLY A 45 -12.25 -12.83 -7.24
C GLY A 45 -11.99 -12.91 -8.74
N GLU A 46 -12.13 -14.11 -9.30
CA GLU A 46 -12.16 -14.25 -10.75
C GLU A 46 -13.42 -13.55 -11.27
N GLU A 47 -13.24 -12.51 -12.09
CA GLU A 47 -14.34 -11.92 -12.84
C GLU A 47 -14.82 -13.00 -13.81
N GLU A 48 -15.98 -13.60 -13.53
CA GLU A 48 -16.60 -14.62 -14.40
C GLU A 48 -16.80 -13.99 -15.79
N ALA A 49 -16.01 -14.47 -16.76
CA ALA A 49 -15.99 -14.00 -18.15
C ALA A 49 -17.19 -14.49 -18.97
#